data_AF-A0A1A8PA60-F1
#
_entry.id   AF-A0A1A8PA60-F1
#
_cell.length_a   1.000
_cell.length_b   1.000
_cell.length_c   1.000
_cell.angle_alpha   90.00
_cell.angle_beta   90.00
_cell.angle_gamma   90.00
#
_symmetry.space_group_name_H-M   'P 1'
#
loop_
_entity.id
_entity.type
_entity.pdbx_description
1 polymer ?
#
loop_
_entity_poly.entity_id
_entity_poly.type
_entity_poly.pdbx_seq_one_letter_code
_entity_poly.pdbx_strand_id
1 'polypeptide(L)' 'MLCFGNRRGEIKLWDVDHKQNLRHFQSHQSSVTAISWSQQLLSSGSALG' A
#
# COMPACT_ATOMS: atom_id res chain seq x y z
N MET A 1 -9.86 -0.94 -7.85
CA MET A 1 -8.72 -1.36 -6.98
C MET A 1 -8.47 -0.30 -5.93
N LEU A 2 -8.32 -0.72 -4.67
CA LEU A 2 -8.01 0.12 -3.52
C LEU A 2 -6.63 -0.27 -2.98
N CYS A 3 -5.80 0.72 -2.67
CA CYS A 3 -4.51 0.51 -2.01
C CYS A 3 -4.46 1.30 -0.71
N PHE A 4 -4.01 0.66 0.36
CA PHE A 4 -3.87 1.31 1.67
C PHE A 4 -2.66 0.77 2.42
N GLY A 5 -2.08 1.63 3.26
CA GLY A 5 -0.94 1.30 4.10
C GLY A 5 -1.32 1.35 5.58
N ASN A 6 -0.51 0.72 6.42
CA ASN A 6 -0.72 0.75 7.87
C ASN A 6 0.49 1.24 8.65
N ARG A 7 0.31 1.35 9.97
CA ARG A 7 1.34 1.80 10.90
C ARG A 7 2.54 0.86 11.04
N ARG A 8 2.44 -0.36 10.53
CA ARG A 8 3.53 -1.35 10.52
C ARG A 8 4.35 -1.33 9.22
N GLY A 9 4.04 -0.42 8.30
CA GLY A 9 4.75 -0.34 7.00
C GLY A 9 4.26 -1.36 5.96
N GLU A 10 3.15 -2.02 6.24
CA GLU A 10 2.49 -2.90 5.28
C GLU A 10 1.65 -2.08 4.31
N ILE A 11 1.65 -2.49 3.04
CA ILE A 11 0.76 -1.98 1.99
C ILE A 11 -0.07 -3.14 1.47
N LYS A 12 -1.39 -2.93 1.38
CA LYS A 12 -2.34 -3.92 0.87
C LYS A 12 -3.05 -3.39 -0.36
N LEU A 13 -3.18 -4.27 -1.34
CA LEU A 13 -3.90 -4.04 -2.58
C LEU A 13 -5.18 -4.87 -2.55
N TRP A 14 -6.30 -4.20 -2.68
CA TRP A 14 -7.62 -4.79 -2.53
C TRP A 14 -8.41 -4.60 -3.82
N ASP A 15 -9.04 -5.68 -4.27
CA ASP A 15 -10.05 -5.64 -5.33
C ASP A 15 -11.42 -5.43 -4.69
N VAL A 16 -12.03 -4.27 -4.92
CA VAL A 16 -13.32 -3.94 -4.33
C VAL A 16 -14.46 -4.67 -5.06
N ASP A 17 -14.31 -4.89 -6.36
CA ASP A 17 -15.30 -5.56 -7.21
C ASP A 17 -15.40 -7.04 -6.84
N HIS A 18 -14.24 -7.70 -6.70
CA HIS A 18 -14.16 -9.11 -6.29
C HIS A 18 -14.08 -9.30 -4.76
N LYS A 19 -14.08 -8.21 -3.99
CA LYS A 19 -13.96 -8.18 -2.51
C LYS A 19 -12.81 -9.02 -1.96
N GLN A 20 -11.70 -9.11 -2.68
CA GLN A 20 -10.56 -9.95 -2.32
C GLN A 20 -9.27 -9.14 -2.17
N ASN A 21 -8.37 -9.63 -1.32
CA ASN A 21 -7.03 -9.08 -1.25
C ASN A 21 -6.22 -9.62 -2.44
N LEU A 22 -5.69 -8.72 -3.27
CA LEU A 22 -4.88 -9.08 -4.41
C LEU A 22 -3.43 -9.31 -4.01
N ARG A 23 -2.86 -8.38 -3.23
CA ARG A 23 -1.44 -8.40 -2.87
C ARG A 23 -1.19 -7.74 -1.51
N HIS A 24 -0.20 -8.30 -0.81
CA HIS A 24 0.32 -7.78 0.44
C HIS A 24 1.82 -7.51 0.29
N PHE A 25 2.24 -6.31 0.63
CA PHE A 25 3.63 -5.86 0.52
C PHE A 25 4.14 -5.37 1.87
N GLN A 26 5.24 -5.96 2.34
CA GLN A 26 6.02 -5.41 3.44
C GLN A 26 7.03 -4.40 2.86
N SER A 27 6.56 -3.21 2.51
CA SER A 27 7.41 -2.23 1.80
C SER A 27 8.27 -1.38 2.73
N HIS A 28 7.76 -1.07 3.93
CA HIS A 28 8.40 -0.15 4.87
C HIS A 28 8.58 -0.79 6.23
N GLN A 29 9.58 -0.33 6.99
CA GLN A 29 9.78 -0.72 8.38
C GLN A 29 9.02 0.18 9.37
N SER A 30 8.40 1.25 8.86
CA SER A 30 7.70 2.27 9.64
C SER A 30 6.34 2.60 9.04
N SER A 31 5.52 3.38 9.75
CA SER A 31 4.16 3.74 9.31
C SER A 31 4.17 4.33 7.89
N VAL A 32 3.36 3.77 7.01
CA VAL A 32 3.13 4.35 5.68
C VAL A 32 2.32 5.63 5.86
N THR A 33 2.84 6.74 5.35
CA THR A 33 2.22 8.07 5.48
C THR A 33 1.69 8.60 4.15
N ALA A 34 2.28 8.15 3.04
CA ALA A 34 1.87 8.54 1.70
C ALA A 34 1.87 7.33 0.76
N ILE A 35 0.86 7.25 -0.09
CA ILE A 35 0.76 6.26 -1.17
C ILE A 35 0.26 7.00 -2.41
N SER A 36 0.96 6.82 -3.52
CA SER A 36 0.55 7.32 -4.83
C SER A 36 0.64 6.19 -5.83
N TRP A 37 -0.36 6.09 -6.70
CA TRP A 37 -0.40 5.07 -7.72
C TRP A 37 -0.57 5.73 -9.08
N SER A 38 0.39 5.49 -9.97
CA SER A 38 0.40 6.02 -11.33
C SER A 38 0.58 4.87 -12.32
N GLN A 39 -0.45 4.57 -13.10
CA GLN A 39 -0.46 3.48 -14.08
C GLN A 39 -0.02 2.14 -13.47
N GLN A 40 1.21 1.69 -13.76
CA GLN A 40 1.80 0.45 -13.25
C GLN A 40 2.78 0.67 -12.10
N LEU A 41 3.06 1.92 -11.72
CA LEU A 41 4.01 2.29 -10.68
C LEU A 41 3.29 2.67 -9.39
N LEU A 42 3.56 1.89 -8.33
CA LEU A 42 3.16 2.22 -6.97
C LEU A 42 4.33 2.88 -6.26
N SER A 43 4.13 4.11 -5.80
CA SER A 43 5.08 4.85 -4.98
C SER A 43 4.52 4.99 -3.57
N SER A 44 5.36 4.78 -2.56
CA SER A 44 4.95 4.90 -1.16
C SER A 44 6.05 5.53 -0.33
N GLY A 45 5.66 6.37 0.61
CA GLY A 45 6.55 7.02 1.58
C GLY A 45 6.17 6.62 3.00
N SER A 46 7.17 6.54 3.87
CA SER A 46 7.00 6.20 5.29
C SER A 46 7.40 7.36 6.19
N ALA A 47 6.99 7.30 7.46
CA ALA A 47 7.34 8.32 8.44
C ALA A 47 8.86 8.44 8.68
N LEU A 48 9.64 7.40 8.39
CA LEU A 48 11.09 7.33 8.65
C LEU A 48 11.94 7.24 7.37
N GLY A 49 11.34 7.39 6.18
CA GLY A 49 12.02 7.27 4.89
C GLY A 49 11.10 7.56 3.72
#